data_AF-A0A8S3J7F2-F1
#
_entry.id   AF-A0A8S3J7F2-F1
#
_cell.length_a   1.000
_cell.length_b   1.000
_cell.length_c   1.000
_cell.angle_alpha   90.00
_cell.angle_beta   90.00
_cell.angle_gamma   90.00
#
_symmetry.space_group_name_H-M   'P 1'
#
loop_
_entity.id
_entity.type
_entity.pdbx_description
1 polymer ?
#
loop_
_entity_poly.entity_id
_entity_poly.type
_entity_poly.pdbx_seq_one_letter_code
_entity_poly.pdbx_strand_id
1 'polypeptide(L)' 'KHSKCRADFLNRVKLNEQLKQGAKESGKSVPLASIKRQPQGPRQQHLVQTGGNKPQIVEPIPYQFVA' A
#
# COMPACT_ATOMS: atom_id res chain seq x y z
N LYS A 1 -15.24 19.07 19.27
CA LYS A 1 -15.06 18.02 18.25
C LYS A 1 -13.95 17.07 18.71
N HIS A 2 -14.18 15.75 18.73
CA HIS A 2 -13.16 14.80 19.17
C HIS A 2 -12.13 14.50 18.08
N SER A 3 -10.93 14.08 18.51
CA SER A 3 -9.83 13.73 17.60
C SER A 3 -10.10 12.40 16.89
N LYS A 4 -9.84 12.39 15.57
CA LYS A 4 -9.99 11.20 14.72
C LYS A 4 -8.86 10.17 14.91
N CYS A 5 -7.71 10.56 15.47
CA CYS A 5 -6.58 9.65 15.65
C CYS A 5 -6.89 8.51 16.63
N ARG A 6 -7.64 8.80 17.70
CA ARG A 6 -8.08 7.80 18.69
C ARG A 6 -9.09 6.83 18.07
N ALA A 7 -10.01 7.35 17.24
CA ALA A 7 -11.01 6.53 16.56
C ALA A 7 -10.35 5.53 15.61
N ASP A 8 -9.39 5.98 14.78
CA ASP A 8 -8.62 5.09 13.89
C ASP A 8 -7.89 3.98 14.66
N PHE A 9 -7.23 4.34 15.76
CA PHE A 9 -6.57 3.36 16.63
C PHE A 9 -7.54 2.31 17.19
N LEU A 10 -8.70 2.73 17.70
CA LEU A 10 -9.69 1.82 18.29
C LEU A 10 -10.29 0.89 17.23
N ASN A 11 -10.56 1.41 16.03
CA ASN A 11 -11.04 0.61 14.90
C ASN A 11 -10.02 -0.49 14.55
N ARG A 12 -8.72 -0.15 14.50
CA ARG A 12 -7.66 -1.14 14.25
C ARG A 12 -7.56 -2.20 15.34
N VAL A 13 -7.69 -1.84 16.62
CA VAL A 13 -7.66 -2.81 17.73
C VAL A 13 -8.78 -3.83 17.60
N LYS A 14 -10.01 -3.37 17.32
CA LYS A 14 -11.17 -4.25 17.11
C LYS A 14 -10.96 -5.21 15.94
N LEU A 15 -10.49 -4.70 14.79
CA LEU A 15 -10.18 -5.53 13.61
C LEU A 15 -9.11 -6.59 13.91
N ASN A 16 -8.05 -6.20 14.64
CA ASN A 16 -6.99 -7.13 15.04
C ASN A 16 -7.49 -8.25 15.97
N GLU A 17 -8.41 -7.96 16.88
CA GLU A 17 -9.01 -8.96 17.78
C GLU A 17 -9.88 -9.96 17.01
N GLN A 18 -10.71 -9.47 16.07
CA GLN A 18 -11.52 -10.32 15.19
C GLN A 18 -10.65 -11.28 14.36
N LEU A 19 -9.56 -10.78 13.76
CA LEU A 19 -8.62 -11.61 12.99
C LEU A 19 -7.95 -12.67 13.86
N LYS A 20 -7.59 -12.34 15.11
CA LYS A 20 -7.03 -13.30 16.06
C LYS A 20 -8.04 -14.38 16.46
N GLN A 21 -9.31 -14.02 16.66
CA GLN A 21 -10.36 -14.98 16.99
C GLN A 21 -10.63 -15.94 15.82
N GLY A 22 -10.87 -15.43 14.60
CA GLY A 22 -11.11 -16.28 13.44
C GLY A 22 -9.93 -17.19 13.08
N ALA A 23 -8.70 -16.77 13.37
CA ALA A 23 -7.52 -17.62 13.20
C ALA A 23 -7.44 -18.74 14.25
N LYS A 24 -7.77 -18.44 15.52
CA LYS A 24 -7.91 -19.48 16.55
C LYS A 24 -8.98 -20.51 16.18
N GLU A 25 -10.13 -20.07 15.66
CA GLU A 25 -11.23 -20.94 15.22
C GLU A 25 -10.84 -21.81 14.02
N SER A 26 -10.14 -21.24 13.04
CA SER A 26 -9.67 -21.97 11.85
C SER A 26 -8.41 -22.82 12.10
N GLY A 27 -7.85 -22.79 13.32
CA GLY A 27 -6.62 -23.51 13.69
C GLY A 27 -5.36 -23.02 12.98
N LYS A 28 -5.43 -21.88 12.28
CA LYS A 28 -4.29 -21.28 11.54
C LYS A 28 -3.67 -20.18 12.38
N SER A 29 -2.35 -20.01 12.31
CA SER A 29 -1.71 -18.83 12.92
C SER A 29 -2.04 -17.59 12.10
N VAL A 30 -2.39 -16.48 12.76
CA VAL A 30 -2.46 -15.18 12.05
C VAL A 30 -1.04 -14.80 11.64
N PRO A 31 -0.77 -14.54 10.35
CA PRO A 31 0.53 -14.02 9.95
C PRO A 31 0.80 -12.71 10.68
N LEU A 32 1.97 -12.56 11.29
CA LEU A 32 2.33 -11.35 12.04
C LEU A 32 2.25 -10.08 11.18
N ALA A 33 2.43 -10.22 9.86
CA ALA A 33 2.24 -9.19 8.85
C ALA A 33 0.80 -8.66 8.76
N SER A 34 -0.21 -9.43 9.17
CA SER A 34 -1.62 -9.00 9.14
C SER A 34 -2.01 -8.19 10.39
N ILE A 35 -1.34 -8.41 11.52
CA ILE A 35 -1.61 -7.70 12.79
C ILE A 35 -0.72 -6.46 12.94
N LYS A 36 0.56 -6.58 12.54
CA LYS A 36 1.52 -5.49 12.57
C LYS A 36 1.48 -4.72 11.26
N ARG A 37 1.39 -3.39 11.35
CA ARG A 37 1.54 -2.50 10.18
C ARG A 37 2.94 -2.68 9.60
N GLN A 38 3.02 -2.99 8.32
CA GLN A 38 4.28 -3.04 7.58
C GLN A 38 4.48 -1.71 6.84
N PRO A 39 5.71 -1.19 6.75
CA PRO A 39 6.01 -0.11 5.83
C PRO A 39 5.82 -0.57 4.38
N GLN A 40 5.78 0.39 3.45
CA GLN A 40 5.76 0.07 2.02
C GLN A 40 7.08 -0.61 1.65
N GLY A 41 6.97 -1.83 1.12
CA GLY A 41 8.11 -2.59 0.60
C GLY A 41 8.52 -2.14 -0.80
N PRO A 42 9.56 -2.77 -1.38
CA PRO A 42 9.89 -2.60 -2.79
C PRO A 42 8.69 -2.93 -3.68
N ARG A 43 8.58 -2.25 -4.82
CA ARG A 43 7.52 -2.54 -5.81
C ARG A 43 7.68 -3.98 -6.31
N GLN A 44 6.56 -4.70 -6.41
CA GLN A 44 6.56 -6.03 -7.00
C GLN A 44 6.84 -5.96 -8.51
N GLN A 45 7.30 -7.09 -9.06
CA GLN A 45 7.47 -7.25 -10.50
C GLN A 45 6.13 -7.09 -11.22
N HIS A 46 6.13 -6.41 -12.36
CA HIS A 46 4.97 -6.32 -13.24
C HIS A 46 5.44 -6.33 -14.70
N LEU A 47 4.55 -6.75 -15.60
CA LEU A 47 4.81 -6.80 -17.05
C LEU A 47 4.16 -5.60 -17.72
N VAL A 48 4.93 -4.86 -18.51
CA VAL A 48 4.44 -3.73 -19.33
C VAL A 48 4.33 -4.18 -20.78
N GLN A 49 3.12 -4.14 -21.34
CA GLN A 49 2.86 -4.52 -22.74
C GLN A 49 2.92 -3.29 -23.65
N THR A 50 3.53 -3.44 -24.83
CA THR A 50 3.72 -2.37 -25.82
C THR A 50 2.63 -2.33 -26.91
N GLY A 51 1.70 -3.29 -26.92
CA GLY A 51 0.71 -3.44 -28.00
C GLY A 51 -0.21 -2.23 -28.21
N GLY A 52 -0.59 -1.54 -27.12
CA GLY A 52 -1.39 -0.30 -27.16
C GLY A 52 -0.67 0.93 -26.60
N ASN A 53 0.57 0.77 -26.16
CA ASN A 53 1.38 1.83 -25.56
C ASN A 53 2.78 1.80 -26.17
N LYS A 54 2.93 2.52 -27.30
CA LYS A 54 4.22 2.65 -27.97
C LYS A 54 5.14 3.51 -27.09
N PRO A 55 6.38 3.08 -26.82
CA PRO A 55 7.35 3.91 -26.11
C PRO A 55 7.54 5.23 -26.87
N GLN A 56 7.42 6.35 -26.15
CA GLN A 56 7.68 7.67 -26.70
C GLN A 56 9.15 8.04 -26.50
N ILE A 57 9.80 8.48 -27.57
CA ILE A 57 11.14 9.06 -27.49
C ILE A 57 10.99 10.50 -27.00
N VAL A 58 11.74 10.84 -25.94
CA VAL A 58 11.75 12.18 -25.36
C VAL A 58 13.18 12.72 -25.49
N GLU A 59 13.31 13.94 -26.02
CA GLU A 59 14.58 14.62 -26.24
C GLU A 59 14.71 15.84 -25.33
N PRO A 60 15.94 16.20 -24.89
CA PRO A 60 16.15 17.41 -24.12
C PRO A 60 15.82 18.65 -24.96
N ILE A 61 15.17 19.63 -24.33
CA ILE A 61 14.85 20.92 -24.94
C ILE A 61 16.10 21.82 -24.87
N PRO A 62 16.45 22.55 -25.94
CA PRO A 62 17.58 23.48 -25.90
C PRO A 62 17.36 24.62 -24.90
N TYR A 63 18.45 25.19 -24.38
CA TYR A 63 18.39 26.38 -23.52
C TYR A 63 17.74 27.54 -24.27
N GLN A 64 16.73 28.15 -23.65
CA GLN A 64 16.06 29.34 -24.17
C GLN A 64 15.94 30.36 -23.03
N PHE A 65 16.42 31.58 -23.28
CA PHE A 65 16.13 32.72 -22.42
C PHE A 65 14.76 33.28 -22.83
N VAL A 66 13.78 33.18 -21.94
CA VAL A 66 12.43 33.74 -22.13
C VAL A 66 12.32 34.94 -21.19
N ALA A 67 12.24 36.14 -21.76
CA ALA A 67 12.03 37.40 -21.06
C ALA A 67 10.57 37.84 -21.19
#